data_AF-A0A6B3EX38-F1
#
_entry.id   AF-A0A6B3EX38-F1
#
_cell.length_a   1.000
_cell.length_b   1.000
_cell.length_c   1.000
_cell.angle_alpha   90.00
_cell.angle_beta   90.00
_cell.angle_gamma   90.00
#
_symmetry.space_group_name_H-M   'P 1'
#
loop_
_entity.id
_entity.type
_entity.pdbx_description
1 polymer ?
#
loop_
_entity_poly.entity_id
_entity_poly.type
_entity_poly.pdbx_seq_one_letter_code
_entity_poly.pdbx_strand_id
1 'polypeptide(L)' 'PARRLVRLALAVWGLDALADSATLVVSELVANAVTHARGEAIRVVVARLDGRGVEIAVSDSSRARPVLRRAGLEALDGR' A
#
# COMPACT_ATOMS: atom_id res chain seq x y z
N PRO A 1 -8.95 0.70 -7.70
CA PRO A 1 -7.82 0.93 -8.63
C PRO A 1 -6.44 0.50 -8.05
N ALA A 2 -5.91 1.18 -7.01
CA ALA A 2 -4.58 0.87 -6.45
C ALA A 2 -4.45 -0.55 -5.89
N ARG A 3 -5.42 -1.03 -5.10
CA ARG A 3 -5.47 -2.41 -4.60
C ARG A 3 -5.37 -3.46 -5.71
N ARG A 4 -6.09 -3.24 -6.82
CA ARG A 4 -6.12 -4.16 -7.95
C ARG A 4 -4.77 -4.19 -8.68
N LEU A 5 -4.13 -3.03 -8.84
CA LEU A 5 -2.79 -2.92 -9.43
C LEU A 5 -1.76 -3.70 -8.60
N VAL A 6 -1.76 -3.52 -7.27
CA VAL A 6 -0.86 -4.24 -6.36
C VAL A 6 -1.10 -5.75 -6.41
N ARG A 7 -2.35 -6.21 -6.34
CA ARG A 7 -2.68 -7.64 -6.43
C ARG A 7 -2.25 -8.26 -7.75
N LEU A 8 -2.45 -7.57 -8.87
CA LEU A 8 -2.01 -8.05 -10.19
C LEU A 8 -0.49 -8.14 -10.29
N ALA A 9 0.24 -7.14 -9.80
CA ALA A 9 1.70 -7.16 -9.79
C ALA A 9 2.24 -8.34 -8.95
N LEU A 10 1.66 -8.58 -7.77
CA LEU A 10 2.04 -9.69 -6.90
C LEU A 10 1.76 -11.05 -7.53
N ALA A 11 0.59 -11.23 -8.15
CA ALA A 11 0.26 -12.46 -8.86
C ALA A 11 1.23 -12.74 -10.02
N VAL A 12 1.56 -11.71 -10.81
CA VAL A 12 2.54 -11.83 -11.91
C VAL A 12 3.93 -12.19 -11.39
N TRP A 13 4.29 -11.75 -10.18
CA TRP A 13 5.59 -12.05 -9.57
C TRP A 13 5.62 -13.33 -8.73
N GLY A 14 4.48 -14.04 -8.60
CA GLY A 14 4.37 -15.24 -7.75
C GLY A 14 4.51 -14.93 -6.26
N LEU A 15 4.10 -13.73 -5.83
CA LEU A 15 4.17 -13.25 -4.45
C LEU A 15 2.77 -13.14 -3.82
N ASP A 16 1.86 -14.04 -4.18
CA ASP A 16 0.45 -14.05 -3.74
C ASP A 16 0.30 -14.07 -2.22
N ALA A 17 1.25 -14.68 -1.51
CA ALA A 17 1.27 -14.69 -0.04
C ALA A 17 1.35 -13.28 0.58
N LEU A 18 1.83 -12.27 -0.17
CA LEU A 18 1.90 -10.88 0.27
C LEU A 18 0.64 -10.09 -0.08
N ALA A 19 -0.31 -10.66 -0.83
CA ALA A 19 -1.41 -9.91 -1.43
C ALA A 19 -2.28 -9.18 -0.41
N ASP A 20 -2.62 -9.83 0.71
CA ASP A 20 -3.49 -9.23 1.72
C ASP A 20 -2.79 -8.11 2.50
N SER A 21 -1.55 -8.36 2.96
CA SER A 21 -0.74 -7.35 3.64
C SER A 21 -0.45 -6.14 2.74
N ALA A 22 -0.05 -6.38 1.49
CA ALA A 22 0.21 -5.33 0.51
C ALA A 22 -1.04 -4.53 0.15
N THR A 23 -2.19 -5.20 0.08
CA THR A 23 -3.49 -4.55 -0.17
C THR A 23 -3.89 -3.63 0.99
N LEU A 24 -3.63 -4.05 2.23
CA LEU A 24 -3.88 -3.24 3.41
C LEU A 24 -2.97 -2.01 3.43
N VAL A 25 -1.65 -2.22 3.25
CA VAL A 25 -0.65 -1.15 3.22
C VAL A 25 -1.00 -0.10 2.16
N VAL A 26 -1.30 -0.51 0.92
CA VAL A 26 -1.65 0.48 -0.13
C VAL A 26 -2.96 1.20 0.16
N SER A 27 -3.92 0.57 0.85
CA SER A 27 -5.18 1.22 1.22
C SER A 27 -4.96 2.29 2.26
N GLU A 28 -4.17 2.02 3.30
CA GLU A 28 -3.82 3.00 4.33
C GLU A 28 -3.01 4.17 3.76
N LEU A 29 -2.01 3.87 2.92
CA LEU A 29 -1.20 4.91 2.29
C LEU A 29 -2.02 5.80 1.35
N VAL A 30 -2.92 5.22 0.56
CA VAL A 30 -3.83 6.00 -0.30
C VAL A 30 -4.86 6.77 0.53
N ALA A 31 -5.40 6.19 1.60
CA ALA A 31 -6.33 6.88 2.48
C ALA A 31 -5.67 8.11 3.14
N ASN A 32 -4.44 7.95 3.62
CA ASN A 32 -3.64 9.05 4.15
C ASN A 32 -3.41 10.13 3.09
N ALA A 33 -3.02 9.74 1.88
CA ALA A 33 -2.81 10.67 0.76
C ALA A 33 -4.10 11.42 0.38
N VAL A 34 -5.23 10.72 0.21
CA VAL A 34 -6.53 11.36 -0.12
C VAL A 34 -6.97 12.33 0.99
N THR A 35 -6.77 11.95 2.25
CA THR A 35 -7.27 12.74 3.40
C THR A 35 -6.39 13.96 3.68
N HIS A 36 -5.07 13.84 3.49
CA HIS A 36 -4.11 14.84 3.95
C HIS A 36 -3.34 15.55 2.83
N ALA A 37 -3.39 15.05 1.60
CA ALA A 37 -2.73 15.72 0.49
C ALA A 37 -3.64 16.77 -0.15
N ARG A 38 -3.09 17.98 -0.30
CA ARG A 38 -3.69 19.03 -1.11
C ARG A 38 -3.19 18.84 -2.54
N GLY A 39 -3.93 18.08 -3.36
CA GLY A 39 -3.56 17.77 -4.74
C GLY A 39 -4.60 16.95 -5.50
N GLU A 40 -4.54 17.02 -6.83
CA GLU A 40 -5.50 16.36 -7.72
C GLU A 40 -5.11 14.92 -8.09
N ALA A 41 -3.86 14.51 -7.81
CA ALA A 41 -3.33 13.21 -8.25
C ALA A 41 -2.49 12.51 -7.18
N ILE A 42 -2.65 11.19 -7.11
CA ILE A 42 -1.86 10.28 -6.29
C ILE A 42 -1.15 9.30 -7.22
N ARG A 43 0.16 9.15 -7.04
CA ARG A 43 1.00 8.18 -7.75
C ARG A 43 1.24 6.97 -6.86
N VAL A 44 1.06 5.78 -7.41
CA VAL A 44 1.38 4.51 -6.76
C VAL A 44 2.44 3.80 -7.57
N VAL A 45 3.53 3.40 -6.91
CA VAL A 45 4.62 2.61 -7.48
C VAL A 45 4.71 1.30 -6.71
N VAL A 46 4.84 0.21 -7.45
CA VAL A 46 5.08 -1.13 -6.90
C VAL A 46 6.35 -1.66 -7.53
N ALA A 47 7.36 -1.94 -6.71
CA ALA A 47 8.63 -2.49 -7.16
C ALA A 47 8.89 -3.83 -6.47
N ARG A 48 9.45 -4.78 -7.20
CA ARG A 48 9.89 -6.07 -6.64
C ARG A 48 11.26 -5.89 -6.02
N LEU A 49 11.43 -6.37 -4.79
CA LEU A 49 12.71 -6.47 -4.10
C LEU A 49 13.22 -7.91 -4.19
N ASP A 50 14.54 -8.05 -4.39
CA ASP A 50 15.39 -9.26 -4.54
C ASP A 50 14.73 -10.60 -4.21
N GLY A 51 13.78 -11.02 -5.05
CA GLY A 51 13.10 -12.31 -5.01
C GLY A 51 12.01 -12.51 -3.95
N ARG A 52 12.04 -11.83 -2.79
CA ARG A 52 11.14 -12.15 -1.64
C ARG A 52 10.27 -11.01 -1.13
N GLY A 53 10.38 -9.82 -1.69
CA GLY A 53 9.68 -8.65 -1.16
C GLY A 53 9.12 -7.77 -2.25
N VAL A 54 8.29 -6.82 -1.82
CA VAL A 54 7.86 -5.71 -2.65
C VAL A 54 7.99 -4.41 -1.87
N GLU A 55 8.33 -3.35 -2.59
CA GLU A 55 8.23 -1.98 -2.12
C GLU A 55 6.97 -1.35 -2.73
N ILE A 56 6.17 -0.71 -1.88
CA ILE A 56 4.98 0.04 -2.29
C ILE A 56 5.20 1.48 -1.86
N ALA A 57 5.31 2.37 -2.84
CA ALA A 57 5.43 3.79 -2.61
C ALA A 57 4.17 4.50 -3.10
N VAL A 58 3.61 5.35 -2.24
CA VAL A 58 2.52 6.26 -2.58
C VAL A 58 3.05 7.67 -2.44
N SER A 59 2.90 8.46 -3.49
CA SER A 59 3.33 9.86 -3.52
C SER A 59 2.16 10.74 -3.91
N ASP A 60 2.00 11.83 -3.18
CA ASP A 60 1.05 12.90 -3.45
C ASP A 60 1.80 14.25 -3.47
N SER A 61 1.11 15.36 -3.74
CA SER A 61 1.72 16.70 -3.75
C SER A 61 1.89 17.32 -2.36
N SER A 62 1.61 16.58 -1.29
CA SER A 62 1.78 17.02 0.09
C SER A 62 3.24 16.95 0.52
N ARG A 63 3.63 17.87 1.40
CA ARG A 63 4.91 17.79 2.13
C ARG A 63 4.79 16.97 3.42
N ALA A 64 3.58 16.50 3.76
CA ALA A 64 3.35 15.66 4.93
C ALA A 64 3.97 14.27 4.69
N ARG A 65 4.77 13.79 5.64
CA ARG A 65 5.31 12.43 5.57
C ARG A 65 4.20 11.41 5.82
N PRO A 66 4.12 10.31 5.07
CA PRO A 66 3.20 9.22 5.37
C PRO A 66 3.48 8.69 6.78
N VAL A 67 2.45 8.68 7.63
CA VAL A 67 2.54 8.05 8.94
C VAL A 67 2.23 6.56 8.75
N LEU A 68 3.27 5.74 8.86
CA LEU A 68 3.13 4.30 8.82
C LEU A 68 2.44 3.85 10.12
N ARG A 69 1.12 3.66 10.08
CA ARG A 69 0.45 2.95 11.17
C ARG A 69 0.83 1.48 11.04
N ARG A 70 1.54 0.95 12.05
CA ARG A 70 1.64 -0.50 12.23
C ARG A 70 0.21 -1.03 12.23
N ALA A 71 -0.10 -1.93 11.29
CA ALA A 71 -1.30 -2.75 11.40
C ALA A 71 -1.21 -3.44 12.77
N GLY A 72 -2.00 -2.98 13.73
CA GLY A 72 -2.08 -3.62 15.01
C GLY A 72 -2.48 -5.07 14.78
N LEU A 73 -1.84 -5.98 15.52
CA LEU A 73 -2.26 -7.38 15.62
C LEU A 73 -3.69 -7.54 16.18
N GLU A 74 -4.38 -6.42 16.49
CA GLU A 74 -5.72 -6.34 17.06
C GLU A 74 -6.86 -6.41 16.02
N ALA A 75 -6.57 -6.56 14.72
CA ALA A 75 -7.62 -6.82 13.73
C ALA A 75 -7.97 -8.32 13.57
N LEU A 76 -7.38 -9.20 14.40
CA LEU A 76 -7.63 -10.65 14.38
C LEU A 76 -8.28 -11.18 15.66
N ASP A 77 -8.77 -10.32 16.55
CA ASP A 77 -9.56 -10.78 17.71
C ASP A 77 -10.70 -9.82 18.00
N GLY A 78 -11.94 -10.24 17.74
CA GLY A 78 -13.11 -9.48 18.17
C GLY A 78 -14.45 -9.76 17.51
N ARG A 79 -14.88 -11.04 17.52
CA ARG A 79 -16.26 -11.56 17.30
C ARG A 79 -16.83 -11.61 15.88
#